data_AF-A0A9E0IHG3-F1
#
_entry.id   AF-A0A9E0IHG3-F1
#
_cell.length_a   1.000
_cell.length_b   1.000
_cell.length_c   1.000
_cell.angle_alpha   90.00
_cell.angle_beta   90.00
_cell.angle_gamma   90.00
#
_symmetry.space_group_name_H-M   'P 1'
#
loop_
_entity.id
_entity.type
_entity.pdbx_description
1 polymer ?
#
loop_
_entity_poly.entity_id
_entity_poly.type
_entity_poly.pdbx_seq_one_letter_code
_entity_poly.pdbx_strand_id
1 'polypeptide(L)'
;MLALDTNILVRLITNDDPAQAQCVQDALDGELAGERECMVGQVVLCELVWVLDRLYGYSVAQCQQTLAVLLGFAGLRFESKPVVLSAF
;
A
#
# COMPACT_ATOMS: atom_id res chain seq x y z
N MET A 1 16.53 -2.43 4.06
CA MET A 1 15.07 -2.56 4.23
C MET A 1 14.44 -1.36 3.54
N LEU A 2 13.64 -1.59 2.51
CA LEU A 2 12.98 -0.53 1.75
C LEU A 2 11.65 -0.21 2.43
N ALA A 3 11.37 1.08 2.68
CA ALA A 3 10.10 1.53 3.24
C ALA A 3 9.29 2.21 2.13
N LEU A 4 8.02 1.84 2.02
CA LEU A 4 7.11 2.40 1.01
C LEU A 4 6.48 3.68 1.54
N ASP A 5 6.41 4.68 0.65
CA ASP A 5 5.68 5.92 0.84
C ASP A 5 4.24 5.77 0.35
N THR A 6 3.34 6.65 0.80
CA THR A 6 1.95 6.73 0.38
C THR A 6 1.83 6.82 -1.15
N ASN A 7 2.68 7.62 -1.80
CA ASN A 7 2.62 7.80 -3.24
C ASN A 7 2.85 6.49 -4.01
N ILE A 8 3.75 5.64 -3.55
CA ILE A 8 4.05 4.34 -4.16
C ILE A 8 2.81 3.45 -4.12
N LEU A 9 2.15 3.37 -2.96
CA LEU A 9 0.92 2.60 -2.79
C LEU A 9 -0.23 3.16 -3.63
N VAL A 10 -0.37 4.48 -3.71
CA VAL A 10 -1.39 5.12 -4.55
C VAL A 10 -1.23 4.71 -6.01
N ARG A 11 -0.02 4.79 -6.58
CA ARG A 11 0.23 4.40 -7.98
C ARG A 11 -0.17 2.94 -8.25
N LEU A 12 0.14 2.04 -7.32
CA LEU A 12 -0.21 0.62 -7.45
C LEU A 12 -1.72 0.36 -7.39
N ILE A 13 -2.41 1.05 -6.48
CA ILE A 13 -3.83 0.80 -6.21
C ILE A 13 -4.72 1.46 -7.25
N THR A 14 -4.42 2.69 -7.64
CA THR A 14 -5.31 3.49 -8.50
C THR A 14 -4.91 3.44 -9.97
N ASN A 15 -3.64 3.10 -10.27
CA ASN A 15 -3.06 3.15 -11.61
C ASN A 15 -3.36 4.50 -12.33
N ASP A 16 -3.35 5.58 -11.57
CA ASP A 16 -3.71 6.92 -12.05
C ASP A 16 -2.66 7.55 -12.98
N ASP A 17 -1.40 7.14 -12.83
CA ASP A 17 -0.32 7.34 -13.79
C ASP A 17 0.24 5.97 -14.19
N PRO A 18 -0.16 5.43 -15.35
CA PRO A 18 0.27 4.09 -15.77
C PRO A 18 1.78 3.91 -15.91
N ALA A 19 2.52 4.97 -16.29
CA ALA A 19 3.96 4.89 -16.45
C ALA A 19 4.65 4.78 -15.08
N GLN A 20 4.20 5.58 -14.11
CA GLN A 20 4.70 5.49 -12.74
C GLN A 20 4.25 4.20 -12.06
N ALA A 21 3.01 3.75 -12.27
CA ALA A 21 2.51 2.49 -11.73
C ALA A 21 3.34 1.30 -12.22
N GLN A 22 3.67 1.25 -13.52
CA GLN A 22 4.55 0.20 -14.05
C GLN A 22 5.94 0.26 -13.44
N CYS A 23 6.55 1.46 -13.36
CA CYS A 23 7.86 1.64 -12.74
C CYS A 23 7.89 1.15 -11.28
N VAL A 24 6.82 1.43 -10.52
CA VAL A 24 6.67 0.96 -9.15
C VAL A 24 6.50 -0.57 -9.09
N GLN A 25 5.70 -1.16 -9.98
CA GLN A 25 5.54 -2.61 -10.06
C GLN A 25 6.88 -3.28 -10.34
N ASP A 26 7.62 -2.82 -11.35
CA ASP A 26 8.93 -3.37 -11.71
C ASP A 26 9.92 -3.29 -10.54
N ALA A 27 9.92 -2.17 -9.80
CA ALA A 27 10.76 -1.98 -8.62
C ALA A 27 10.40 -2.95 -7.48
N LEU A 28 9.10 -3.13 -7.21
CA LEU A 28 8.63 -4.09 -6.21
C LEU A 28 8.95 -5.53 -6.60
N ASP A 29 8.72 -5.91 -7.86
CA ASP A 29 9.03 -7.24 -8.36
C ASP A 29 10.52 -7.57 -8.20
N GLY A 30 11.41 -6.58 -8.41
CA GLY A 30 12.84 -6.73 -8.15
C GLY A 30 13.20 -6.96 -6.68
N GLU A 31 12.47 -6.35 -5.74
CA GLU A 31 12.63 -6.61 -4.31
C GLU A 31 12.13 -8.01 -3.92
N LEU A 32 10.96 -8.39 -4.42
CA LEU A 32 10.33 -9.69 -4.14
C LEU A 32 11.10 -10.86 -4.74
N ALA A 33 11.63 -10.70 -5.95
CA ALA A 33 12.52 -11.69 -6.58
C ALA A 33 13.80 -11.92 -5.77
N GLY A 34 14.22 -10.91 -4.99
CA GLY A 34 15.32 -11.02 -4.04
C GLY A 34 14.91 -11.52 -2.65
N GLU A 35 13.69 -12.04 -2.49
CA GLU A 35 13.09 -12.50 -1.22
C GLU A 35 13.07 -11.43 -0.12
N ARG A 36 12.99 -10.15 -0.51
CA ARG A 36 12.94 -9.02 0.43
C ARG A 36 11.51 -8.54 0.65
N GLU A 37 11.18 -8.22 1.90
CA GLU A 37 9.95 -7.55 2.28
C GLU A 37 10.12 -6.03 2.21
N CYS A 38 9.07 -5.33 1.77
CA CYS A 38 8.97 -3.87 1.85
C CYS A 38 8.17 -3.46 3.09
N MET A 39 8.65 -2.48 3.85
CA MET A 39 8.01 -1.99 5.06
C MET A 39 6.94 -0.95 4.75
N VAL A 40 5.80 -1.01 5.41
CA VAL A 40 4.75 0.02 5.38
C VAL A 40 4.49 0.51 6.81
N GLY A 41 4.67 1.81 7.03
CA GLY A 41 4.43 2.47 8.31
C GLY A 41 2.94 2.70 8.58
N GLN A 42 2.57 2.88 9.85
CA GLN A 42 1.16 3.16 10.20
C GLN A 42 0.67 4.49 9.64
N VAL A 43 1.53 5.53 9.67
CA VAL A 43 1.22 6.85 9.11
C VAL A 43 0.94 6.76 7.61
N VAL A 44 1.70 5.95 6.87
CA VAL A 44 1.49 5.71 5.44
C VAL A 44 0.13 5.08 5.16
N LEU A 45 -0.36 4.17 6.02
CA LEU A 45 -1.71 3.62 5.88
C LEU A 45 -2.79 4.66 6.16
N CYS A 46 -2.62 5.50 7.19
CA CYS A 46 -3.56 6.59 7.48
C CYS A 46 -3.64 7.61 6.33
N GLU A 47 -2.50 8.02 5.81
CA GLU A 47 -2.42 8.90 4.65
C GLU A 47 -3.03 8.25 3.41
N LEU A 48 -2.75 6.96 3.15
CA LEU A 48 -3.33 6.25 2.03
C LEU A 48 -4.86 6.26 2.08
N VAL A 49 -5.46 5.95 3.23
CA VAL A 49 -6.92 6.00 3.41
C VAL A 49 -7.43 7.41 3.15
N TRP A 50 -6.77 8.43 3.70
CA TRP A 50 -7.15 9.83 3.49
C TRP A 50 -7.07 10.23 2.00
N VAL A 51 -6.02 9.83 1.29
CA VAL A 51 -5.83 10.09 -0.15
C VAL A 51 -6.92 9.38 -0.96
N LEU A 52 -7.14 8.09 -0.72
CA LEU A 52 -8.13 7.31 -1.46
C LEU A 52 -9.55 7.88 -1.28
N ASP A 53 -9.93 8.24 -0.04
CA ASP A 53 -11.22 8.86 0.26
C ASP A 53 -11.36 10.25 -0.39
N ARG A 54 -10.39 11.14 -0.15
CA ARG A 54 -10.52 12.57 -0.51
C ARG A 54 -10.20 12.88 -1.96
N LEU A 55 -9.22 12.21 -2.56
CA LEU A 55 -8.73 12.52 -3.90
C LEU A 55 -9.26 11.55 -4.95
N TYR A 56 -9.50 10.29 -4.57
CA TYR A 56 -9.99 9.25 -5.50
C TYR A 56 -11.44 8.83 -5.25
N GLY A 57 -12.10 9.39 -4.24
CA GLY A 57 -13.52 9.16 -3.97
C GLY A 57 -13.87 7.75 -3.50
N TYR A 58 -12.91 7.01 -2.94
CA TYR A 58 -13.16 5.69 -2.38
C TYR A 58 -14.08 5.82 -1.17
N SER A 59 -15.12 5.00 -1.13
CA SER A 59 -15.94 4.82 0.07
C SER A 59 -15.14 4.14 1.19
N VAL A 60 -15.61 4.27 2.42
CA VAL A 60 -15.04 3.57 3.59
C VAL A 60 -14.90 2.07 3.33
N ALA A 61 -15.91 1.44 2.72
CA ALA A 61 -15.88 0.01 2.41
C ALA A 61 -14.78 -0.34 1.37
N GLN A 62 -14.58 0.52 0.36
CA GLN A 62 -13.48 0.33 -0.60
C GLN A 62 -12.12 0.50 0.08
N CYS A 63 -11.95 1.51 0.94
CA CYS A 63 -10.72 1.69 1.72
C CYS A 63 -10.42 0.47 2.61
N GLN A 64 -11.43 -0.06 3.31
CA GLN A 64 -11.27 -1.29 4.11
C GLN A 64 -10.85 -2.48 3.24
N GLN A 65 -11.51 -2.68 2.09
CA GLN A 65 -11.15 -3.77 1.17
C GLN A 65 -9.70 -3.63 0.66
N THR A 66 -9.29 -2.41 0.29
CA THR A 66 -7.91 -2.13 -0.14
C THR A 66 -6.90 -2.43 0.97
N LEU A 67 -7.16 -1.99 2.20
CA LEU A 67 -6.28 -2.30 3.34
C LEU A 67 -6.22 -3.81 3.61
N ALA A 68 -7.34 -4.53 3.51
CA ALA A 68 -7.35 -5.98 3.69
C ALA A 68 -6.48 -6.70 2.64
N VAL A 69 -6.54 -6.25 1.38
CA VAL A 69 -5.69 -6.77 0.30
C VAL A 69 -4.21 -6.50 0.59
N LEU A 70 -3.86 -5.27 0.99
CA LEU A 70 -2.48 -4.92 1.35
C LEU A 70 -1.95 -5.79 2.50
N LEU A 71 -2.74 -5.98 3.56
CA LEU A 71 -2.35 -6.79 4.72
C LEU A 71 -2.21 -8.28 4.39
N GLY A 72 -2.85 -8.75 3.32
CA GLY A 72 -2.70 -10.11 2.79
C GLY A 72 -1.48 -10.29 1.89
N PHE A 73 -0.83 -9.21 1.44
CA PHE A 73 0.26 -9.30 0.48
C PHE A 73 1.57 -9.73 1.16
N ALA A 74 2.08 -10.90 0.79
CA ALA A 74 3.26 -11.53 1.42
C ALA A 74 4.55 -10.70 1.27
N GLY A 75 4.61 -9.83 0.26
CA GLY A 75 5.73 -8.93 0.02
C GLY A 75 5.83 -7.74 0.97
N LEU A 76 4.82 -7.53 1.83
CA LEU A 76 4.75 -6.38 2.72
C LEU A 76 4.87 -6.77 4.18
N ARG A 77 5.74 -6.03 4.85
CA ARG A 77 5.85 -5.99 6.29
C ARG A 77 5.21 -4.71 6.79
N PHE A 78 4.47 -4.80 7.89
CA PHE A 78 3.82 -3.65 8.51
C PHE A 78 4.46 -3.37 9.86
N GLU A 79 4.58 -2.09 10.20
CA GLU A 79 5.15 -1.64 11.48
C GLU A 79 4.50 -2.35 12.69
N SER A 80 3.16 -2.47 12.67
CA SER A 80 2.42 -3.34 13.59
C SER A 80 1.13 -3.83 12.97
N LYS A 81 1.18 -5.04 12.37
CA LYS A 81 0.02 -5.71 11.79
C LYS A 81 -1.15 -5.91 12.78
N PRO A 82 -0.92 -6.30 14.06
CA PRO A 82 -2.02 -6.46 15.02
C PRO A 82 -2.78 -5.17 15.30
N VAL A 83 -2.08 -4.02 15.40
CA VAL A 83 -2.72 -2.73 15.63
C VAL A 83 -3.60 -2.34 14.44
N VAL A 84 -3.09 -2.52 13.21
CA VAL A 84 -3.87 -2.22 12.00
C VAL A 84 -5.12 -3.12 11.92
N LEU A 85 -4.99 -4.41 12.23
CA LEU A 85 -6.12 -5.35 12.24
C LEU A 85 -7.18 -4.99 13.29
N SER A 86 -6.82 -4.37 14.41
CA SER A 86 -7.79 -3.92 15.42
C SER A 86 -8.63 -2.71 15.01
N ALA A 87 -8.28 -2.04 13.90
CA ALA A 87 -8.99 -0.88 13.38
C ALA A 87 -10.03 -1.23 12.29
N PHE A 88 -10.17 -2.51 11.94
CA PHE A 88 -11.24 -3.03 11.06
C PHE A 88 -12.52 -3.25 11.86
#